data_AF-A0A9Q3PQS6-F1
#
_entry.id   AF-A0A9Q3PQS6-F1
#
_cell.length_a   1.000
_cell.length_b   1.000
_cell.length_c   1.000
_cell.angle_alpha   90.00
_cell.angle_beta   90.00
_cell.angle_gamma   90.00
#
_symmetry.space_group_name_H-M   'P 1'
#
loop_
_entity.id
_entity.type
_entity.pdbx_description
1 polymer ?
#
loop_
_entity_poly.entity_id
_entity_poly.type
_entity_poly.pdbx_seq_one_letter_code
_entity_poly.pdbx_strand_id
1 'polypeptide(L)'
;MVEESIEQWAHSLKAQDSHSVCNVAQGKVWKKLFSSNCTGSGLYLGLSLFSDWFNPLKNKLSGNQLSMGIISLNCLNLPPRLQYQNKYTCLAAIIPSPNQPTMITINNVLRPIIDEIYELNNGLTISTPEYPLGRKVVVQVVTLVGDIVAAHKAAGFKSHSDNKFCSWCEVNASDQHKLKLGRPRTGQKVFRGCQPLERHPVRIQPGEAGNKDRSPLVRA
;
A
#
# COMPACT_ATOMS: atom_id res chain seq x y z
N MET A 1 27.48 -1.42 -13.06
CA MET A 1 26.33 -0.56 -13.45
C MET A 1 25.07 -0.96 -12.66
N VAL A 2 23.96 -0.21 -12.73
CA VAL A 2 22.73 -0.55 -11.95
C VAL A 2 22.07 -1.84 -12.47
N GLU A 3 22.02 -2.03 -13.79
CA GLU A 3 21.49 -3.23 -14.45
C GLU A 3 22.33 -4.47 -14.12
N GLU A 4 23.65 -4.38 -14.31
CA GLU A 4 24.59 -5.40 -13.82
C GLU A 4 24.36 -5.78 -12.34
N SER A 5 24.12 -4.80 -11.45
CA SER A 5 23.85 -5.07 -10.03
C SER A 5 22.55 -5.86 -9.82
N ILE A 6 21.53 -5.58 -10.63
CA ILE A 6 20.25 -6.30 -10.63
C ILE A 6 20.46 -7.73 -11.12
N GLU A 7 21.19 -7.92 -12.21
CA GLU A 7 21.45 -9.24 -12.79
C GLU A 7 22.26 -10.12 -11.85
N GLN A 8 23.37 -9.61 -11.32
CA GLN A 8 24.21 -10.32 -10.35
C GLN A 8 23.40 -10.73 -9.10
N TRP A 9 22.53 -9.84 -8.60
CA TRP A 9 21.66 -10.16 -7.48
C TRP A 9 20.61 -11.22 -7.83
N ALA A 10 20.00 -11.16 -9.01
CA ALA A 10 19.08 -12.20 -9.46
C ALA A 10 19.76 -13.57 -9.59
N HIS A 11 21.02 -13.61 -10.07
CA HIS A 11 21.82 -14.84 -10.12
C HIS A 11 22.14 -15.39 -8.73
N SER A 12 22.54 -14.55 -7.78
CA SER A 12 22.83 -15.00 -6.41
C SER A 12 21.61 -15.59 -5.72
N LEU A 13 20.42 -15.01 -5.93
CA LEU A 13 19.17 -15.54 -5.39
C LEU A 13 18.77 -16.89 -5.98
N LYS A 14 19.11 -17.17 -7.24
CA LYS A 14 18.88 -18.48 -7.89
C LYS A 14 19.85 -19.55 -7.39
N ALA A 15 21.05 -19.16 -6.98
CA ALA A 15 22.08 -20.06 -6.47
C ALA A 15 21.87 -20.46 -4.99
N GLN A 16 21.01 -19.74 -4.27
CA GLN A 16 20.69 -20.05 -2.87
C GLN A 16 19.72 -21.24 -2.76
N ASP A 17 19.92 -22.03 -1.71
CA ASP A 17 19.10 -23.19 -1.40
C ASP A 17 17.63 -22.81 -1.12
N SER A 18 16.71 -23.66 -1.56
CA SER A 18 15.26 -23.41 -1.55
C SER A 18 14.63 -23.47 -0.15
N HIS A 19 15.36 -23.91 0.87
CA HIS A 19 14.83 -24.12 2.22
C HIS A 19 14.67 -22.82 3.05
N SER A 20 15.33 -21.72 2.69
CA SER A 20 15.21 -20.43 3.40
C SER A 20 14.87 -19.27 2.45
N VAL A 21 13.82 -18.51 2.77
CA VAL A 21 13.48 -17.26 2.06
C VAL A 21 14.16 -16.09 2.76
N CYS A 22 15.10 -15.44 2.08
CA CYS A 22 15.81 -14.27 2.58
C CYS A 22 15.46 -12.99 1.80
N ASN A 23 14.74 -13.11 0.67
CA ASN A 23 14.36 -11.98 -0.16
C ASN A 23 12.96 -12.13 -0.77
N VAL A 24 12.27 -11.00 -0.99
CA VAL A 24 10.95 -10.94 -1.63
C VAL A 24 10.93 -11.61 -3.01
N ALA A 25 12.04 -11.55 -3.76
CA ALA A 25 12.15 -12.13 -5.08
C ALA A 25 12.10 -13.68 -5.12
N GLN A 26 12.35 -14.33 -3.99
CA GLN A 26 12.18 -15.79 -3.85
C GLN A 26 10.71 -16.18 -3.59
N GLY A 27 9.87 -15.21 -3.23
CA GLY A 27 8.47 -15.40 -2.88
C GLY A 27 7.59 -15.84 -4.07
N LYS A 28 6.50 -16.54 -3.76
CA LYS A 28 5.55 -17.04 -4.76
C LYS A 28 4.91 -15.92 -5.59
N VAL A 29 4.62 -14.77 -4.97
CA VAL A 29 4.04 -13.60 -5.66
C VAL A 29 5.02 -13.07 -6.71
N TRP A 30 6.28 -12.84 -6.33
CA TRP A 30 7.31 -12.39 -7.27
C TRP A 30 7.46 -13.36 -8.43
N LYS A 31 7.61 -14.65 -8.15
CA LYS A 31 7.67 -15.68 -9.19
C LYS A 31 6.45 -15.57 -10.09
N LYS A 32 5.22 -15.52 -9.57
CA LYS A 32 4.02 -15.38 -10.41
C LYS A 32 4.04 -14.14 -11.31
N LEU A 33 4.48 -13.00 -10.78
CA LEU A 33 4.54 -11.72 -11.50
C LEU A 33 5.60 -11.71 -12.61
N PHE A 34 6.70 -12.44 -12.42
CA PHE A 34 7.89 -12.35 -13.29
C PHE A 34 8.29 -13.68 -13.98
N SER A 35 7.58 -14.80 -13.76
CA SER A 35 7.92 -16.13 -14.33
C SER A 35 7.63 -16.26 -15.83
N SER A 36 6.69 -15.49 -16.39
CA SER A 36 6.34 -15.52 -17.81
C SER A 36 7.35 -14.78 -18.70
N ASN A 37 8.34 -14.12 -18.11
CA ASN A 37 9.09 -13.05 -18.75
C ASN A 37 10.53 -13.46 -19.11
N CYS A 38 10.85 -14.74 -19.00
CA CYS A 38 12.19 -15.28 -19.25
C CYS A 38 12.53 -15.52 -20.74
N THR A 39 11.67 -15.11 -21.68
CA THR A 39 11.88 -15.36 -23.12
C THR A 39 12.19 -14.10 -23.94
N GLY A 40 12.31 -12.90 -23.33
CA GLY A 40 12.62 -11.65 -24.06
C GLY A 40 13.57 -10.71 -23.31
N SER A 41 14.22 -9.81 -24.05
CA SER A 41 15.20 -8.80 -23.60
C SER A 41 14.68 -7.70 -22.66
N GLY A 42 13.44 -7.82 -22.17
CA GLY A 42 12.81 -6.81 -21.32
C GLY A 42 13.39 -6.77 -19.90
N LEU A 43 13.42 -5.59 -19.30
CA LEU A 43 13.76 -5.38 -17.90
C LEU A 43 12.48 -5.32 -17.06
N TYR A 44 12.36 -6.22 -16.08
CA TYR A 44 11.17 -6.31 -15.23
C TYR A 44 11.51 -5.93 -13.80
N LEU A 45 10.94 -4.83 -13.33
CA LEU A 45 11.25 -4.21 -12.04
C LEU A 45 10.07 -4.34 -11.07
N GLY A 46 10.34 -4.96 -9.92
CA GLY A 46 9.47 -4.94 -8.75
C GLY A 46 9.82 -3.76 -7.85
N LEU A 47 8.83 -2.95 -7.48
CA LEU A 47 8.99 -1.83 -6.56
C LEU A 47 8.30 -2.10 -5.22
N SER A 48 8.84 -1.52 -4.14
CA SER A 48 8.07 -1.26 -2.93
C SER A 48 7.56 0.16 -2.93
N LEU A 49 6.28 0.36 -2.60
CA LEU A 49 5.73 1.66 -2.27
C LEU A 49 5.77 1.83 -0.76
N PHE A 50 6.57 2.76 -0.27
CA PHE A 50 6.65 3.12 1.13
C PHE A 50 5.77 4.33 1.43
N SER A 51 5.08 4.34 2.56
CA SER A 51 4.33 5.48 3.06
C SER A 51 4.42 5.56 4.58
N ASP A 52 4.75 6.75 5.10
CA ASP A 52 4.79 6.99 6.54
C ASP A 52 4.57 8.47 6.87
N TRP A 53 4.06 8.72 8.08
CA TRP A 53 3.76 10.04 8.63
C TRP A 53 4.62 10.29 9.86
N PHE A 54 5.35 11.41 9.89
CA PHE A 54 6.24 11.74 11.00
C PHE A 54 6.07 13.19 11.44
N ASN A 55 6.46 13.49 12.67
CA ASN A 55 6.49 14.85 13.17
C ASN A 55 7.79 15.55 12.73
N PRO A 56 7.74 16.55 11.82
CA PRO A 56 8.95 17.22 11.34
C PRO A 56 9.67 18.02 12.43
N LEU A 57 8.99 18.35 13.54
CA LEU A 57 9.56 19.09 14.68
C LEU A 57 10.13 18.18 15.78
N LYS A 58 10.14 16.86 15.56
CA LYS A 58 10.46 15.80 16.54
C LYS A 58 9.43 15.70 17.68
N ASN A 59 9.36 14.52 18.31
CA ASN A 59 8.44 14.25 19.41
C ASN A 59 8.93 14.91 20.70
N LYS A 60 8.60 16.19 20.91
CA LYS A 60 8.72 16.85 22.22
C LYS A 60 7.41 16.70 23.00
N LEU A 61 7.50 16.39 24.29
CA LEU A 61 6.35 16.11 25.18
C LEU A 61 5.38 17.31 25.34
N SER A 62 5.77 18.53 24.96
CA SER A 62 5.00 19.76 25.21
C SER A 62 4.97 20.73 24.01
N GLY A 63 4.75 20.23 22.78
CA GLY A 63 4.65 21.08 21.59
C GLY A 63 3.54 20.64 20.62
N ASN A 64 3.18 21.53 19.69
CA ASN A 64 2.21 21.23 18.63
C ASN A 64 2.66 19.97 17.86
N GLN A 65 1.80 18.95 17.84
CA GLN A 65 2.03 17.76 17.03
C GLN A 65 1.70 18.07 15.58
N LEU A 66 2.74 18.30 14.78
CA LEU A 66 2.63 18.37 13.34
C LEU A 66 2.85 16.98 12.75
N SER A 67 2.27 16.73 11.60
CA SER A 67 2.45 15.51 10.83
C SER A 67 2.75 15.88 9.39
N MET A 68 3.86 15.39 8.87
CA MET A 68 4.26 15.45 7.47
C MET A 68 4.37 14.02 6.95
N GLY A 69 4.13 13.83 5.65
CA GLY A 69 4.20 12.53 5.02
C GLY A 69 5.16 12.42 3.88
N ILE A 70 5.65 11.21 3.65
CA ILE A 70 6.39 10.85 2.45
C ILE A 70 5.79 9.61 1.81
N ILE A 71 5.86 9.57 0.48
CA ILE A 71 5.66 8.37 -0.31
C ILE A 71 6.92 8.17 -1.14
N SER A 72 7.55 7.01 -1.03
CA SER A 72 8.75 6.67 -1.80
C SER A 72 8.62 5.32 -2.50
N LEU A 73 9.35 5.19 -3.61
CA LEU A 73 9.45 3.97 -4.40
C LEU A 73 10.90 3.48 -4.36
N ASN A 74 11.08 2.19 -4.10
CA ASN A 74 12.39 1.56 -4.06
C ASN A 74 12.39 0.30 -4.94
N CYS A 75 13.47 0.11 -5.71
CA CYS A 75 13.62 -1.04 -6.58
C CYS A 75 14.06 -2.28 -5.81
N LEU A 76 13.19 -3.28 -5.73
CA LEU A 76 13.41 -4.53 -4.99
C LEU A 76 14.30 -5.51 -5.76
N ASN A 77 14.56 -5.26 -7.04
CA ASN A 77 15.51 -6.03 -7.84
C ASN A 77 16.97 -5.74 -7.46
N LEU A 78 17.24 -4.64 -6.75
CA LEU A 78 18.58 -4.34 -6.27
C LEU A 78 18.93 -5.23 -5.06
N PRO A 79 20.23 -5.51 -4.83
CA PRO A 79 20.65 -6.18 -3.60
C PRO A 79 20.31 -5.32 -2.36
N PRO A 80 20.01 -5.93 -1.20
CA PRO A 80 19.52 -5.21 0.00
C PRO A 80 20.36 -4.01 0.43
N ARG A 81 21.69 -4.08 0.26
CA ARG A 81 22.62 -2.98 0.58
C ARG A 81 22.42 -1.73 -0.29
N LEU A 82 21.82 -1.87 -1.46
CA LEU A 82 21.57 -0.77 -2.40
C LEU A 82 20.12 -0.28 -2.37
N GLN A 83 19.13 -1.14 -2.08
CA GLN A 83 17.70 -0.84 -2.21
C GLN A 83 17.27 0.48 -1.55
N TYR A 84 17.80 0.80 -0.38
CA TYR A 84 17.40 1.97 0.43
C TYR A 84 18.46 3.07 0.49
N GLN A 85 19.46 3.05 -0.38
CA GLN A 85 20.37 4.19 -0.52
C GLN A 85 19.64 5.36 -1.19
N ASN A 86 19.89 6.59 -0.75
CA ASN A 86 19.22 7.79 -1.26
C ASN A 86 19.24 7.90 -2.80
N LYS A 87 20.32 7.49 -3.46
CA LYS A 87 20.45 7.51 -4.93
C LYS A 87 19.55 6.51 -5.68
N TYR A 88 18.99 5.52 -4.99
CA TYR A 88 18.09 4.50 -5.54
C TYR A 88 16.67 4.57 -4.96
N THR A 89 16.41 5.57 -4.11
CA THR A 89 15.08 5.86 -3.57
C THR A 89 14.45 6.97 -4.40
N CYS A 90 13.30 6.70 -5.02
CA CYS A 90 12.51 7.72 -5.68
C CYS A 90 11.52 8.31 -4.67
N LEU A 91 11.66 9.60 -4.33
CA LEU A 91 10.65 10.31 -3.55
C LEU A 91 9.49 10.69 -4.46
N ALA A 92 8.38 9.95 -4.37
CA ALA A 92 7.24 10.09 -5.27
C ALA A 92 6.27 11.20 -4.83
N ALA A 93 6.12 11.43 -3.52
CA ALA A 93 5.33 12.55 -3.00
C ALA A 93 5.75 12.97 -1.60
N ILE A 94 5.48 14.23 -1.29
CA ILE A 94 5.50 14.80 0.06
C ILE A 94 4.09 15.25 0.39
N ILE A 95 3.58 14.83 1.54
CA ILE A 95 2.28 15.28 2.06
C ILE A 95 2.54 16.37 3.10
N PRO A 96 2.08 17.60 2.88
CA PRO A 96 2.41 18.73 3.73
C PRO A 96 1.76 18.61 5.11
N SER A 97 2.43 19.23 6.08
CA SER A 97 1.94 19.50 7.43
C SER A 97 0.72 20.45 7.40
N PRO A 98 -0.19 20.44 8.41
CA PRO A 98 0.01 19.98 9.78
C PRO A 98 -0.53 18.61 10.15
N ASN A 99 -1.38 18.01 9.32
CA ASN A 99 -2.15 16.83 9.72
C ASN A 99 -1.79 15.62 8.87
N GLN A 100 -1.98 14.43 9.45
CA GLN A 100 -1.99 13.20 8.66
C GLN A 100 -3.07 13.29 7.57
N PRO A 101 -2.84 12.71 6.38
CA PRO A 101 -3.84 12.74 5.32
C PRO A 101 -5.10 11.98 5.74
N THR A 102 -6.25 12.47 5.31
CA THR A 102 -7.51 11.72 5.32
C THR A 102 -7.47 10.61 4.26
N MET A 103 -8.43 9.67 4.30
CA MET A 103 -8.57 8.65 3.24
C MET A 103 -8.75 9.28 1.85
N ILE A 104 -9.47 10.40 1.75
CA ILE A 104 -9.68 11.09 0.47
C ILE A 104 -8.37 11.75 0.01
N THR A 105 -7.68 12.42 0.94
CA THR A 105 -6.41 13.10 0.65
C THR A 105 -5.35 12.12 0.16
N ILE A 106 -5.15 11.00 0.86
CA ILE A 106 -4.13 10.01 0.45
C ILE A 106 -4.45 9.39 -0.92
N ASN A 107 -5.73 9.13 -1.21
CA ASN A 107 -6.14 8.62 -2.52
C ASN A 107 -5.84 9.61 -3.64
N ASN A 108 -6.09 10.91 -3.41
CA ASN A 108 -5.78 11.95 -4.39
C ASN A 108 -4.27 12.11 -4.61
N VAL A 109 -3.46 11.95 -3.56
CA VAL A 109 -1.99 11.98 -3.67
C VAL A 109 -1.45 10.74 -4.39
N LEU A 110 -1.99 9.55 -4.10
CA LEU A 110 -1.55 8.31 -4.71
C LEU A 110 -1.97 8.18 -6.18
N ARG A 111 -3.10 8.76 -6.58
CA ARG A 111 -3.65 8.63 -7.93
C ARG A 111 -2.63 8.86 -9.05
N PRO A 112 -1.91 10.00 -9.13
CA PRO A 112 -0.92 10.20 -10.19
C PRO A 112 0.21 9.17 -10.14
N ILE A 113 0.64 8.73 -8.95
CA ILE A 113 1.69 7.71 -8.79
C ILE A 113 1.21 6.36 -9.35
N ILE A 114 -0.03 5.98 -9.05
CA ILE A 114 -0.64 4.74 -9.52
C ILE A 114 -0.88 4.77 -11.03
N ASP A 115 -1.32 5.91 -11.58
CA ASP A 115 -1.52 6.08 -13.02
C ASP A 115 -0.19 5.90 -13.80
N GLU A 116 0.91 6.48 -13.32
CA GLU A 116 2.25 6.27 -13.91
C GLU A 116 2.72 4.81 -13.81
N ILE A 117 2.51 4.17 -12.65
CA ILE A 117 2.84 2.74 -12.47
C ILE A 117 2.00 1.86 -13.40
N TYR A 118 0.75 2.23 -13.64
CA TYR A 118 -0.15 1.49 -14.53
C TYR A 118 0.37 1.52 -15.98
N GLU A 119 0.82 2.68 -16.46
CA GLU A 119 1.44 2.79 -17.79
C GLU A 119 2.75 1.98 -17.87
N LEU A 120 3.60 2.07 -16.84
CA LEU A 120 4.84 1.30 -16.77
C LEU A 120 4.60 -0.22 -16.67
N ASN A 121 3.45 -0.66 -16.16
CA ASN A 121 3.09 -2.08 -16.11
C ASN A 121 2.70 -2.64 -17.50
N ASN A 122 2.16 -1.80 -18.39
CA ASN A 122 1.94 -2.18 -19.80
C ASN A 122 3.27 -2.33 -20.56
N GLY A 123 4.29 -1.60 -20.09
CA GLY A 123 5.66 -1.67 -20.54
C GLY A 123 6.01 -0.56 -21.50
N LEU A 124 7.13 0.13 -21.22
CA LEU A 124 7.62 1.27 -21.99
C LEU A 124 9.00 0.96 -22.57
N THR A 125 9.31 1.44 -23.77
CA THR A 125 10.68 1.36 -24.29
C THR A 125 11.52 2.50 -23.71
N ILE A 126 12.53 2.17 -22.92
CA ILE A 126 13.41 3.13 -22.25
C ILE A 126 14.85 2.87 -22.67
N SER A 127 15.55 3.93 -23.10
CA SER A 127 16.99 3.89 -23.34
C SER A 127 17.75 3.76 -22.02
N THR A 128 18.66 2.81 -21.96
CA THR A 128 19.46 2.52 -20.78
C THR A 128 20.94 2.44 -21.17
N PRO A 129 21.88 2.57 -20.23
CA PRO A 129 23.30 2.51 -20.55
C PRO A 129 23.73 1.24 -21.28
N GLU A 130 23.14 0.08 -20.93
CA GLU A 130 23.43 -1.20 -21.60
C GLU A 130 22.62 -1.39 -22.90
N TYR A 131 21.47 -0.70 -23.03
CA TYR A 131 20.60 -0.75 -24.21
C TYR A 131 20.28 0.67 -24.72
N PRO A 132 21.22 1.32 -25.44
CA PRO A 132 21.07 2.71 -25.88
C PRO A 132 19.94 2.91 -26.90
N LEU A 133 19.63 1.87 -27.70
CA LEU A 133 18.49 1.86 -28.63
C LEU A 133 17.13 1.65 -27.93
N GLY A 134 17.13 1.51 -26.60
CA GLY A 134 15.94 1.21 -25.83
C GLY A 134 15.76 -0.28 -25.57
N ARG A 135 15.19 -0.58 -24.40
CA ARG A 135 14.65 -1.89 -24.06
C ARG A 135 13.26 -1.73 -23.46
N LYS A 136 12.42 -2.76 -23.58
CA LYS A 136 11.13 -2.79 -22.89
C LYS A 136 11.38 -2.85 -21.38
N VAL A 137 10.86 -1.89 -20.63
CA VAL A 137 10.87 -1.86 -19.16
C VAL A 137 9.45 -2.02 -18.68
N VAL A 138 9.23 -3.00 -17.80
CA VAL A 138 7.94 -3.25 -17.15
C VAL A 138 8.11 -3.09 -15.65
N VAL A 139 7.22 -2.35 -15.01
CA VAL A 139 7.30 -2.06 -13.57
C VAL A 139 6.04 -2.54 -12.86
N GLN A 140 6.22 -3.16 -11.69
CA GLN A 140 5.11 -3.58 -10.84
C GLN A 140 5.39 -3.24 -9.37
N VAL A 141 4.39 -2.73 -8.65
CA VAL A 141 4.47 -2.62 -7.20
C VAL A 141 4.17 -3.96 -6.57
N VAL A 142 5.17 -4.50 -5.86
CA VAL A 142 5.09 -5.82 -5.22
C VAL A 142 4.71 -5.70 -3.75
N THR A 143 5.13 -4.63 -3.08
CA THR A 143 4.90 -4.45 -1.64
C THR A 143 4.48 -3.03 -1.31
N LEU A 144 3.56 -2.90 -0.34
CA LEU A 144 3.25 -1.67 0.36
C LEU A 144 3.92 -1.75 1.73
N VAL A 145 4.75 -0.77 2.05
CA VAL A 145 5.55 -0.71 3.28
C VAL A 145 5.16 0.54 4.05
N GLY A 146 4.99 0.39 5.36
CA GLY A 146 4.61 1.49 6.25
C GLY A 146 4.16 0.92 7.58
N ASP A 147 3.92 1.79 8.56
CA ASP A 147 3.19 1.38 9.75
C ASP A 147 1.74 0.97 9.39
N ILE A 148 1.02 0.37 10.32
CA ILE A 148 -0.34 -0.13 10.04
C ILE A 148 -1.29 1.01 9.63
N VAL A 149 -1.07 2.23 10.14
CA VAL A 149 -1.94 3.38 9.88
C VAL A 149 -1.76 3.89 8.46
N ALA A 150 -0.53 4.14 8.04
CA ALA A 150 -0.17 4.57 6.70
C ALA A 150 -0.49 3.48 5.67
N ALA A 151 -0.13 2.23 5.94
CA ALA A 151 -0.42 1.11 5.04
C ALA A 151 -1.93 0.91 4.86
N HIS A 152 -2.74 1.00 5.92
CA HIS A 152 -4.19 0.90 5.78
C HIS A 152 -4.78 2.04 4.97
N LYS A 153 -4.32 3.29 5.21
CA LYS A 153 -4.74 4.45 4.43
C LYS A 153 -4.42 4.29 2.95
N ALA A 154 -3.19 3.90 2.61
CA ALA A 154 -2.74 3.74 1.24
C ALA A 154 -3.40 2.55 0.51
N ALA A 155 -3.63 1.42 1.19
CA ALA A 155 -4.30 0.25 0.60
C ALA A 155 -5.84 0.31 0.70
N GLY A 156 -6.41 1.36 1.29
CA GLY A 156 -7.85 1.52 1.43
C GLY A 156 -8.48 0.64 2.50
N PHE A 157 -7.72 0.10 3.46
CA PHE A 157 -8.30 -0.59 4.62
C PHE A 157 -8.94 0.40 5.61
N LYS A 158 -9.79 -0.14 6.48
CA LYS A 158 -10.31 0.61 7.62
C LYS A 158 -9.21 0.93 8.63
N SER A 159 -9.46 1.91 9.50
CA SER A 159 -8.55 2.25 10.59
C SER A 159 -8.20 1.01 11.43
N HIS A 160 -6.99 0.98 11.97
CA HIS A 160 -6.57 -0.01 12.97
C HIS A 160 -7.45 0.00 14.23
N SER A 161 -8.17 1.09 14.48
CA SER A 161 -9.13 1.25 15.59
C SER A 161 -10.59 0.96 15.21
N ASP A 162 -10.88 0.55 13.97
CA ASP A 162 -12.23 0.20 13.53
C ASP A 162 -12.62 -1.22 13.98
N ASN A 163 -13.91 -1.53 13.99
CA ASN A 163 -14.40 -2.88 14.28
C ASN A 163 -13.84 -3.91 13.28
N LYS A 164 -13.61 -3.52 12.01
CA LYS A 164 -12.96 -4.36 10.99
C LYS A 164 -11.52 -3.92 10.71
N PHE A 165 -10.67 -3.96 11.72
CA PHE A 165 -9.28 -3.50 11.68
C PHE A 165 -8.31 -4.46 10.96
N CYS A 166 -8.52 -5.77 10.99
CA CYS A 166 -7.51 -6.71 10.48
C CYS A 166 -7.39 -6.69 8.95
N SER A 167 -6.16 -6.65 8.42
CA SER A 167 -5.90 -6.68 6.97
C SER A 167 -5.96 -8.10 6.37
N TRP A 168 -6.00 -9.14 7.22
CA TRP A 168 -6.04 -10.55 6.81
C TRP A 168 -7.43 -11.18 6.99
N CYS A 169 -8.01 -11.07 8.17
CA CYS A 169 -9.27 -11.72 8.50
C CYS A 169 -10.41 -10.72 8.70
N GLU A 170 -11.63 -11.22 8.84
CA GLU A 170 -12.84 -10.42 9.00
C GLU A 170 -13.34 -10.44 10.46
N VAL A 171 -12.48 -10.77 11.42
CA VAL A 171 -12.80 -10.79 12.86
C VAL A 171 -13.07 -9.36 13.36
N ASN A 172 -14.04 -9.23 14.27
CA ASN A 172 -14.39 -7.96 14.91
C ASN A 172 -13.39 -7.59 16.01
N ALA A 173 -13.29 -6.30 16.35
CA ALA A 173 -12.44 -5.82 17.45
C ALA A 173 -12.79 -6.50 18.80
N SER A 174 -14.08 -6.73 19.07
CA SER A 174 -14.56 -7.47 20.25
C SER A 174 -14.06 -8.93 20.34
N ASP A 175 -13.68 -9.50 19.20
CA ASP A 175 -13.32 -10.91 19.05
C ASP A 175 -11.84 -11.09 18.72
N GLN A 176 -10.98 -10.13 19.06
CA GLN A 176 -9.55 -10.13 18.70
C GLN A 176 -8.81 -11.42 19.08
N HIS A 177 -9.22 -12.11 20.15
CA HIS A 177 -8.68 -13.42 20.53
C HIS A 177 -8.91 -14.54 19.48
N LYS A 178 -9.81 -14.34 18.52
CA LYS A 178 -10.11 -15.25 17.41
C LYS A 178 -9.33 -14.92 16.13
N LEU A 179 -8.40 -13.95 16.18
CA LEU A 179 -7.55 -13.61 15.04
C LEU A 179 -6.80 -14.86 14.56
N LYS A 180 -6.81 -15.05 13.24
CA LYS A 180 -6.09 -16.14 12.59
C LYS A 180 -5.39 -15.63 11.35
N LEU A 181 -4.19 -16.16 11.09
CA LEU A 181 -3.57 -16.01 9.79
C LEU A 181 -4.47 -16.72 8.77
N GLY A 182 -5.01 -15.93 7.85
CA GLY A 182 -5.96 -16.38 6.84
C GLY A 182 -5.55 -15.92 5.46
N ARG A 183 -6.40 -16.20 4.47
CA ARG A 183 -6.23 -15.64 3.13
C ARG A 183 -6.29 -14.11 3.23
N PRO A 184 -5.28 -13.38 2.72
CA PRO A 184 -5.30 -11.92 2.71
C PRO A 184 -6.58 -11.39 2.05
N ARG A 185 -7.09 -10.25 2.52
CA ARG A 185 -8.24 -9.61 1.88
C ARG A 185 -7.83 -9.14 0.47
N THR A 186 -8.70 -9.39 -0.51
CA THR A 186 -8.49 -8.91 -1.88
C THR A 186 -8.82 -7.43 -1.96
N GLY A 187 -8.17 -6.69 -2.88
CA GLY A 187 -8.46 -5.27 -3.10
C GLY A 187 -9.94 -4.99 -3.35
N GLN A 188 -10.63 -5.87 -4.08
CA GLN A 188 -12.09 -5.76 -4.31
C GLN A 188 -12.92 -5.87 -3.01
N LYS A 189 -12.53 -6.76 -2.08
CA LYS A 189 -13.18 -6.88 -0.76
C LYS A 189 -12.87 -5.69 0.16
N VAL A 190 -11.69 -5.09 0.02
CA VAL A 190 -11.30 -3.90 0.76
C VAL A 190 -12.10 -2.70 0.25
N PHE A 191 -12.14 -2.50 -1.07
CA PHE A 191 -12.90 -1.44 -1.73
C PHE A 191 -14.39 -1.46 -1.36
N ARG A 192 -15.05 -2.61 -1.47
CA ARG A 192 -16.47 -2.76 -1.07
C ARG A 192 -16.72 -2.45 0.40
N GLY A 193 -15.76 -2.75 1.27
CA GLY A 193 -15.85 -2.47 2.71
C GLY A 193 -15.61 -1.00 3.09
N CYS A 194 -15.10 -0.20 2.15
CA CYS A 194 -14.79 1.22 2.33
C CYS A 194 -15.71 2.16 1.56
N GLN A 195 -16.63 1.63 0.75
CA GLN A 195 -17.73 2.45 0.24
C GLN A 195 -18.55 2.96 1.43
N PRO A 196 -18.93 4.25 1.46
CA PRO A 196 -19.97 4.71 2.37
C PRO A 196 -21.17 3.77 2.22
N LEU A 197 -21.80 3.40 3.34
CA LEU A 197 -23.11 2.77 3.28
C LEU A 197 -24.06 3.78 2.62
N GLU A 198 -24.15 3.79 1.29
CA GLU A 198 -25.21 4.48 0.60
C GLU A 198 -26.51 3.80 1.01
N ARG A 199 -27.22 4.49 1.92
CA ARG A 199 -28.65 4.34 2.24
C ARG A 199 -29.20 2.94 1.98
N HIS A 200 -28.92 2.00 2.87
CA HIS A 200 -29.94 0.99 3.11
C HIS A 200 -31.17 1.74 3.62
N PRO A 201 -32.33 1.68 2.94
CA PRO A 201 -33.54 2.21 3.53
C PRO A 201 -33.70 1.45 4.85
N VAL A 202 -33.66 2.19 5.97
CA VAL A 202 -34.09 1.65 7.24
C VAL A 202 -35.52 1.20 7.01
N ARG A 203 -35.72 -0.12 6.90
CA ARG A 203 -37.04 -0.70 6.88
C ARG A 203 -37.55 -0.55 8.30
N ILE A 204 -38.19 0.60 8.58
CA ILE A 204 -38.97 0.80 9.78
C ILE A 204 -40.05 -0.29 9.73
N GLN A 205 -39.94 -1.29 10.60
CA GLN A 205 -41.05 -2.18 10.87
C GLN A 205 -42.15 -1.32 11.52
N PRO A 206 -43.42 -1.40 11.09
CA PRO A 206 -44.49 -0.67 11.75
C PRO A 206 -44.62 -1.23 13.17
N GLY A 207 -44.12 -0.47 14.15
CA GLY A 207 -44.37 -0.71 15.55
C GLY A 207 -45.83 -0.37 15.85
N GLU A 208 -46.48 -1.27 16.55
CA GLU A 208 -47.88 -1.21 16.96
C GLU A 208 -48.23 0.13 17.62
N ALA A 209 -49.38 0.67 17.23
CA ALA A 209 -49.92 1.92 17.73
C ALA A 209 -50.20 1.83 19.24
N GLY A 210 -49.38 2.53 20.03
CA GLY A 210 -49.61 2.80 21.44
C GLY A 210 -49.73 4.30 21.68
N ASN A 211 -50.97 4.79 21.66
CA ASN A 211 -51.38 6.16 21.98
C ASN A 211 -50.98 6.58 23.41
N LYS A 212 -50.34 7.74 23.58
CA LYS A 212 -50.66 8.74 24.63
C LYS A 212 -49.83 10.04 24.53
N ASP A 213 -50.52 11.10 24.15
CA ASP A 213 -50.41 12.52 24.56
C ASP A 213 -49.37 12.91 25.64
N ARG A 214 -48.52 13.91 25.33
CA ARG A 214 -48.52 15.29 25.90
C ARG A 214 -47.24 16.09 25.56
N SER A 215 -47.45 17.14 24.74
CA SER A 215 -46.93 18.53 24.78
C SER A 215 -45.42 18.89 24.83
N PRO A 216 -45.00 20.03 24.21
CA PRO A 216 -43.61 20.36 23.89
C PRO A 216 -42.98 21.44 24.80
N LEU A 217 -41.67 21.38 25.08
CA LEU A 217 -40.84 22.50 25.60
C LEU A 217 -39.36 22.21 25.27
N VAL A 218 -38.76 22.93 24.29
CA VAL A 218 -37.86 24.11 24.42
C VAL A 218 -36.38 23.77 24.66
N ARG A 219 -35.56 24.42 23.82
CA ARG A 219 -34.10 24.45 23.72
C ARG A 219 -33.36 24.68 25.04
N ALA A 220 -32.18 24.07 25.13
CA ALA A 220 -30.91 24.73 25.47
C ALA A 220 -29.82 24.16 24.55
#